data_AF-A0A165LJL2-F1
#
_entry.id   AF-A0A165LJL2-F1
#
_cell.length_a   1.000
_cell.length_b   1.000
_cell.length_c   1.000
_cell.angle_alpha   90.00
_cell.angle_beta   90.00
_cell.angle_gamma   90.00
#
_symmetry.space_group_name_H-M   'P 1'
#
loop_
_entity.id
_entity.type
_entity.pdbx_description
1 polymer ?
#
loop_
_entity_poly.entity_id
_entity_poly.type
_entity_poly.pdbx_seq_one_letter_code
_entity_poly.pdbx_strand_id
1 'polypeptide(L)'
;MLVYVAWRLVLLQAVGAVPQFISSSATPASSVVSSASSDTATSISTVVASASAAASAIPSSEPLPPVQPWCISEIFCVCVLLQDVNLAEVYSDPKMVVDKPMSKSSQQVLAGFSVLQHGSSVASIMEGDIVSFEDDDFTGEGQELVVVALTDFNDSPMFLQNVMDLLIQAWAQIGSGYWADLIWETNTSATCPIYPDDGDCEGTFIR
;
A
#
# COMPACT_ATOMS: atom_id res chain seq x y z
N MET A 1 -37.86 65.79 -3.46
CA MET A 1 -36.94 66.93 -3.41
C MET A 1 -35.53 66.41 -3.65
N LEU A 2 -34.98 66.69 -4.83
CA LEU A 2 -33.58 66.45 -5.16
C LEU A 2 -32.68 67.35 -4.30
N VAL A 3 -31.60 66.80 -3.74
CA VAL A 3 -30.40 67.59 -3.45
C VAL A 3 -29.17 66.78 -3.86
N TYR A 4 -28.61 67.20 -4.99
CA TYR A 4 -27.27 66.86 -5.48
C TYR A 4 -26.22 67.48 -4.55
N VAL A 5 -25.17 66.73 -4.19
CA VAL A 5 -23.90 67.32 -3.73
C VAL A 5 -22.80 66.84 -4.67
N ALA A 6 -22.31 67.80 -5.45
CA ALA A 6 -21.24 67.64 -6.41
C ALA A 6 -19.89 67.56 -5.70
N TRP A 7 -19.07 66.56 -6.03
CA TRP A 7 -17.66 66.53 -5.68
C TRP A 7 -16.83 66.89 -6.92
N ARG A 8 -16.00 67.93 -6.78
CA ARG A 8 -15.15 68.44 -7.85
C ARG A 8 -13.88 67.61 -7.99
N LEU A 9 -13.57 67.30 -9.25
CA LEU A 9 -12.31 66.75 -9.72
C LEU A 9 -11.14 67.70 -9.42
N VAL A 10 -10.00 67.11 -9.03
CA VAL A 10 -8.67 67.72 -9.16
C VAL A 10 -7.96 67.01 -10.33
N LEU A 11 -7.62 67.78 -11.36
CA LEU A 11 -6.77 67.35 -12.47
C LEU A 11 -5.31 67.27 -11.99
N LEU A 12 -4.65 66.14 -12.20
CA LEU A 12 -3.22 66.10 -12.44
C LEU A 12 -2.99 65.82 -13.93
N GLN A 13 -2.31 66.75 -14.60
CA GLN A 13 -1.81 66.56 -15.96
C GLN A 13 -0.54 65.70 -15.91
N ALA A 14 -0.45 64.68 -16.76
CA ALA A 14 0.81 64.06 -17.12
C ALA A 14 0.84 63.78 -18.62
N VAL A 15 1.95 64.17 -19.20
CA VAL A 15 2.30 64.32 -20.62
C VAL A 15 2.41 62.96 -21.32
N GLY A 16 2.06 62.94 -22.60
CA GLY A 16 1.90 61.72 -23.39
C GLY A 16 3.19 60.95 -23.74
N ALA A 17 2.97 59.69 -24.07
CA ALA A 17 3.74 58.90 -25.04
C ALA A 17 2.90 57.67 -25.45
N VAL A 18 2.58 57.56 -26.74
CA VAL A 18 2.01 56.33 -27.34
C VAL A 18 3.18 55.46 -27.80
N PRO A 19 3.17 54.15 -27.50
CA PRO A 19 3.70 53.21 -28.47
C PRO A 19 2.82 51.95 -28.68
N GLN A 20 2.40 51.83 -29.94
CA GLN A 20 2.37 50.66 -30.83
C GLN A 20 1.94 49.26 -30.31
N PHE A 21 0.84 48.80 -30.92
CA PHE A 21 0.45 47.40 -31.05
C PHE A 21 1.54 46.57 -31.73
N ILE A 22 1.91 45.46 -31.10
CA ILE A 22 2.67 44.37 -31.73
C ILE A 22 1.72 43.20 -31.92
N SER A 23 1.34 42.94 -33.17
CA SER A 23 0.73 41.67 -33.57
C SER A 23 1.73 40.54 -33.41
N SER A 24 1.38 39.51 -32.64
CA SER A 24 2.06 38.22 -32.69
C SER A 24 1.04 37.15 -33.06
N SER A 25 1.20 36.63 -34.27
CA SER A 25 0.50 35.47 -34.79
C SER A 25 1.01 34.21 -34.09
N ALA A 26 0.18 33.58 -33.26
CA ALA A 26 0.45 32.27 -32.70
C ALA A 26 -0.26 31.19 -33.53
N THR A 27 0.53 30.26 -34.06
CA THR A 27 0.16 29.03 -34.77
C THR A 27 -0.60 28.06 -33.87
N PRO A 28 -1.56 27.26 -34.39
CA PRO A 28 -2.22 26.22 -33.60
C PRO A 28 -1.25 25.05 -33.37
N ALA A 29 -1.00 24.70 -32.11
CA ALA A 29 -0.31 23.48 -31.75
C ALA A 29 -1.29 22.30 -31.82
N SER A 30 -0.94 21.32 -32.67
CA SER A 30 -1.66 20.05 -32.80
C SER A 30 -1.67 19.28 -31.48
N SER A 31 -2.84 18.81 -31.09
CA SER A 31 -3.03 17.84 -30.01
C SER A 31 -2.45 16.49 -30.40
N VAL A 32 -1.31 16.14 -29.82
CA VAL A 32 -0.82 14.76 -29.73
C VAL A 32 -1.71 14.02 -28.74
N VAL A 33 -2.59 13.16 -29.24
CA VAL A 33 -3.22 12.11 -28.45
C VAL A 33 -2.15 11.05 -28.23
N SER A 34 -1.48 11.09 -27.08
CA SER A 34 -0.67 9.97 -26.63
C SER A 34 -1.62 8.88 -26.16
N SER A 35 -1.85 7.89 -27.02
CA SER A 35 -2.33 6.59 -26.60
C SER A 35 -1.28 6.02 -25.64
N ALA A 36 -1.53 6.11 -24.34
CA ALA A 36 -0.77 5.37 -23.35
C ALA A 36 -1.17 3.89 -23.50
N SER A 37 -0.39 3.13 -24.25
CA SER A 37 -0.35 1.68 -24.10
C SER A 37 0.30 1.41 -22.76
N SER A 38 -0.51 1.21 -21.73
CA SER A 38 -0.09 0.75 -20.41
C SER A 38 0.17 -0.75 -20.46
N ASP A 39 1.31 -1.13 -21.06
CA ASP A 39 1.93 -2.44 -20.84
C ASP A 39 2.91 -2.31 -19.67
N THR A 40 2.40 -1.98 -18.48
CA THR A 40 3.13 -2.20 -17.23
C THR A 40 2.56 -3.47 -16.62
N ALA A 41 3.20 -4.60 -16.89
CA ALA A 41 2.88 -5.85 -16.20
C ALA A 41 3.12 -5.64 -14.70
N THR A 42 2.02 -5.59 -13.93
CA THR A 42 2.06 -5.60 -12.47
C THR A 42 2.83 -6.82 -12.01
N SER A 43 3.88 -6.65 -11.20
CA SER A 43 4.69 -7.75 -10.67
C SER A 43 4.60 -7.79 -9.16
N ILE A 44 4.74 -8.98 -8.57
CA ILE A 44 4.83 -9.14 -7.11
C ILE A 44 6.11 -8.48 -6.62
N SER A 45 5.97 -7.63 -5.61
CA SER A 45 7.09 -7.06 -4.88
C SER A 45 6.89 -7.36 -3.41
N THR A 46 7.87 -8.05 -2.82
CA THR A 46 7.87 -8.38 -1.39
C THR A 46 8.61 -7.29 -0.64
N VAL A 47 8.05 -6.83 0.48
CA VAL A 47 8.71 -5.90 1.38
C VAL A 47 9.73 -6.63 2.23
N VAL A 48 10.87 -5.98 2.44
CA VAL A 48 11.97 -6.50 3.26
C VAL A 48 11.93 -5.80 4.61
N ALA A 49 12.16 -6.55 5.69
CA ALA A 49 12.27 -5.98 7.02
C ALA A 49 13.45 -4.99 7.06
N SER A 50 13.32 -3.91 7.83
CA SER A 50 14.39 -2.93 7.94
C SER A 50 14.37 -2.26 9.30
N ALA A 51 15.54 -2.18 9.93
CA ALA A 51 15.70 -1.51 11.20
C ALA A 51 15.98 0.00 10.99
N SER A 52 15.26 0.86 11.70
CA SER A 52 15.53 2.28 11.88
C SER A 52 16.88 2.51 12.56
N ALA A 53 17.22 1.67 13.54
CA ALA A 53 18.52 1.61 14.20
C ALA A 53 18.74 0.22 14.80
N ALA A 54 19.48 -0.65 14.11
CA ALA A 54 19.66 -2.07 14.47
C ALA A 54 20.12 -2.36 15.91
N ALA A 55 20.80 -1.42 16.58
CA ALA A 55 21.25 -1.55 17.97
C ALA A 55 20.27 -0.96 19.01
N SER A 56 19.09 -0.50 18.59
CA SER A 56 18.05 0.00 19.46
C SER A 56 17.26 -1.15 20.06
N ALA A 57 17.08 -1.10 21.38
CA ALA A 57 16.19 -2.02 22.08
C ALA A 57 14.74 -1.75 21.68
N ILE A 58 13.97 -2.81 21.46
CA ILE A 58 12.52 -2.68 21.30
C ILE A 58 11.91 -2.13 22.60
N PRO A 59 10.85 -1.31 22.51
CA PRO A 59 10.11 -0.85 23.69
C PRO A 59 9.60 -2.01 24.54
N SER A 60 9.27 -1.75 25.81
CA SER A 60 8.71 -2.77 26.69
C SER A 60 7.28 -3.14 26.28
N SER A 61 7.01 -4.44 26.19
CA SER A 61 5.68 -4.96 25.87
C SER A 61 4.70 -4.82 27.04
N GLU A 62 3.46 -4.42 26.72
CA GLU A 62 2.31 -4.37 27.64
C GLU A 62 1.67 -5.78 27.76
N PRO A 63 0.89 -6.12 28.80
CA PRO A 63 0.19 -7.39 28.84
C PRO A 63 -0.64 -7.64 27.57
N LEU A 64 -0.54 -8.85 27.04
CA LEU A 64 -1.28 -9.25 25.85
C LEU A 64 -2.79 -9.05 26.07
N PRO A 65 -3.53 -8.62 25.04
CA PRO A 65 -4.97 -8.59 25.11
C PRO A 65 -5.55 -10.01 25.33
N PRO A 66 -6.82 -10.13 25.75
CA PRO A 66 -7.46 -11.43 25.89
C PRO A 66 -7.42 -12.22 24.57
N VAL A 67 -7.16 -13.52 24.66
CA VAL A 67 -7.20 -14.43 23.52
C VAL A 67 -8.62 -14.46 22.94
N GLN A 68 -8.72 -14.38 21.61
CA GLN A 68 -10.00 -14.41 20.91
C GLN A 68 -10.33 -15.86 20.51
N PRO A 69 -11.52 -16.41 20.84
CA PRO A 69 -11.84 -17.82 20.59
C PRO A 69 -11.78 -18.28 19.12
N TRP A 70 -11.94 -17.34 18.18
CA TRP A 70 -11.91 -17.62 16.75
C TRP A 70 -10.50 -17.51 16.14
N CYS A 71 -9.53 -17.00 16.88
CA CYS A 71 -8.15 -16.86 16.43
C CYS A 71 -7.31 -17.91 17.14
N ILE A 72 -7.03 -19.00 16.43
CA ILE A 72 -6.42 -20.21 17.00
C ILE A 72 -4.94 -20.36 16.70
N SER A 73 -4.39 -19.59 15.75
CA SER A 73 -2.96 -19.58 15.46
C SER A 73 -2.16 -19.11 16.67
N GLU A 74 -1.00 -19.70 16.90
CA GLU A 74 -0.09 -19.27 17.97
C GLU A 74 0.87 -18.14 17.52
N ILE A 75 0.88 -17.82 16.21
CA ILE A 75 1.80 -16.86 15.59
C ILE A 75 1.06 -15.66 15.02
N PHE A 76 -0.03 -15.89 14.30
CA PHE A 76 -0.80 -14.83 13.63
C PHE A 76 -1.97 -14.28 14.47
N CYS A 77 -2.15 -14.81 15.68
CA CYS A 77 -3.10 -14.27 16.65
C CYS A 77 -2.38 -13.51 17.77
N VAL A 78 -3.13 -13.18 18.83
CA VAL A 78 -2.57 -12.52 20.01
C VAL A 78 -1.49 -13.38 20.64
N CYS A 79 -0.23 -12.99 20.46
CA CYS A 79 0.93 -13.61 21.07
C CYS A 79 2.07 -12.60 21.26
N VAL A 80 3.08 -12.98 22.06
CA VAL A 80 4.24 -12.12 22.36
C VAL A 80 5.09 -11.86 21.12
N LEU A 81 5.19 -12.84 20.22
CA LEU A 81 5.92 -12.71 18.95
C LEU A 81 5.35 -11.57 18.11
N LEU A 82 4.04 -11.61 17.85
CA LEU A 82 3.38 -10.59 17.04
C LEU A 82 3.46 -9.20 17.69
N GLN A 83 3.39 -9.14 19.03
CA GLN A 83 3.54 -7.89 19.77
C GLN A 83 4.94 -7.29 19.61
N ASP A 84 5.99 -8.09 19.82
CA ASP A 84 7.37 -7.64 19.78
C ASP A 84 7.79 -7.24 18.36
N VAL A 85 7.35 -7.99 17.34
CA VAL A 85 7.57 -7.64 15.92
C VAL A 85 6.90 -6.31 15.58
N ASN A 86 5.65 -6.11 16.00
CA ASN A 86 4.93 -4.85 15.77
C ASN A 86 5.60 -3.67 16.49
N LEU A 87 6.12 -3.90 17.70
CA LEU A 87 6.76 -2.88 18.52
C LEU A 87 8.18 -2.53 18.03
N ALA A 88 8.81 -3.43 17.29
CA ALA A 88 10.07 -3.18 16.60
C ALA A 88 9.92 -2.29 15.37
N GLU A 89 8.70 -2.12 14.82
CA GLU A 89 8.41 -1.28 13.65
C GLU A 89 9.29 -1.60 12.42
N VAL A 90 9.70 -2.88 12.26
CA VAL A 90 10.59 -3.32 11.17
C VAL A 90 9.95 -3.27 9.77
N TYR A 91 8.64 -3.04 9.72
CA TYR A 91 7.87 -2.78 8.50
C TYR A 91 7.14 -1.45 8.64
N SER A 92 7.09 -0.68 7.56
CA SER A 92 6.34 0.59 7.53
C SER A 92 4.83 0.39 7.66
N ASP A 93 4.33 -0.76 7.19
CA ASP A 93 2.96 -1.19 7.41
C ASP A 93 2.97 -2.33 8.45
N PRO A 94 2.36 -2.13 9.64
CA PRO A 94 2.35 -3.13 10.71
C PRO A 94 1.58 -4.40 10.32
N LYS A 95 0.77 -4.37 9.26
CA LYS A 95 0.03 -5.53 8.80
C LYS A 95 0.91 -6.53 8.01
N MET A 96 2.11 -6.12 7.59
CA MET A 96 2.98 -6.93 6.71
C MET A 96 3.37 -8.27 7.28
N VAL A 97 3.70 -8.37 8.56
CA VAL A 97 4.08 -9.64 9.20
C VAL A 97 2.94 -10.67 9.13
N VAL A 98 1.68 -10.22 9.20
CA VAL A 98 0.51 -11.11 9.13
C VAL A 98 0.28 -11.65 7.72
N ASP A 99 0.74 -10.93 6.70
CA ASP A 99 0.56 -11.30 5.30
C ASP A 99 1.76 -12.12 4.76
N LYS A 100 2.81 -12.33 5.56
CA LYS A 100 3.98 -13.15 5.21
C LYS A 100 3.80 -14.61 5.63
N PRO A 101 3.85 -15.58 4.69
CA PRO A 101 3.86 -17.00 5.04
C PRO A 101 5.19 -17.39 5.69
N MET A 102 5.17 -18.34 6.62
CA MET A 102 6.39 -18.82 7.27
C MET A 102 7.26 -19.66 6.33
N SER A 103 8.57 -19.65 6.54
CA SER A 103 9.52 -20.53 5.85
C SER A 103 9.74 -21.86 6.58
N LYS A 104 9.20 -21.99 7.80
CA LYS A 104 9.33 -23.14 8.71
C LYS A 104 8.01 -23.44 9.41
N SER A 105 7.92 -24.59 10.08
CA SER A 105 6.74 -24.96 10.88
C SER A 105 6.54 -24.02 12.06
N SER A 106 5.29 -23.87 12.53
CA SER A 106 4.94 -22.97 13.63
C SER A 106 5.76 -23.25 14.89
N GLN A 107 6.01 -24.53 15.18
CA GLN A 107 6.83 -24.97 16.31
C GLN A 107 8.29 -24.53 16.18
N GLN A 108 8.84 -24.53 14.97
CA GLN A 108 10.22 -24.06 14.73
C GLN A 108 10.32 -22.55 14.87
N VAL A 109 9.37 -21.79 14.32
CA VAL A 109 9.32 -20.33 14.44
C VAL A 109 9.18 -19.90 15.90
N LEU A 110 8.25 -20.50 16.65
CA LEU A 110 8.07 -20.25 18.08
C LEU A 110 9.31 -20.62 18.90
N ALA A 111 9.98 -21.73 18.57
CA ALA A 111 11.21 -22.13 19.24
C ALA A 111 12.37 -21.15 18.94
N GLY A 112 12.52 -20.72 17.68
CA GLY A 112 13.50 -19.71 17.27
C GLY A 112 13.28 -18.39 18.00
N PHE A 113 12.03 -17.92 18.04
CA PHE A 113 11.68 -16.70 18.76
C PHE A 113 11.91 -16.80 20.28
N SER A 114 11.62 -17.96 20.87
CA SER A 114 11.93 -18.21 22.29
C SER A 114 13.45 -18.15 22.57
N VAL A 115 14.29 -18.64 21.65
CA VAL A 115 15.75 -18.52 21.78
C VAL A 115 16.17 -17.06 21.70
N LEU A 116 15.59 -16.27 20.80
CA LEU A 116 15.86 -14.85 20.65
C LEU A 116 15.52 -14.07 21.95
N GLN A 117 14.36 -14.34 22.57
CA GLN A 117 13.97 -13.75 23.84
C GLN A 117 14.92 -14.04 25.00
N HIS A 118 15.48 -15.25 25.07
CA HIS A 118 16.32 -15.69 26.20
C HIS A 118 17.83 -15.63 25.92
N GLY A 119 18.22 -15.48 24.66
CA GLY A 119 19.59 -15.48 24.19
C GLY A 119 20.23 -14.09 24.09
N SER A 120 19.42 -13.01 24.13
CA SER A 120 19.97 -11.66 24.14
C SER A 120 20.76 -11.42 25.43
N SER A 121 22.07 -11.18 25.27
CA SER A 121 22.97 -10.83 26.38
C SER A 121 22.66 -9.45 27.00
N VAL A 122 21.80 -8.68 26.33
CA VAL A 122 21.20 -7.44 26.81
C VAL A 122 19.78 -7.78 27.27
N ALA A 123 19.31 -7.14 28.34
CA ALA A 123 17.99 -7.43 28.94
C ALA A 123 16.78 -7.15 28.01
N SER A 124 17.02 -6.79 26.75
CA SER A 124 16.04 -6.41 25.74
C SER A 124 16.45 -6.93 24.36
N ILE A 125 15.46 -7.33 23.56
CA ILE A 125 15.64 -7.64 22.14
C ILE A 125 15.97 -6.37 21.37
N MET A 126 16.84 -6.45 20.36
CA MET A 126 17.15 -5.32 19.48
C MET A 126 16.32 -5.39 18.20
N GLU A 127 16.07 -4.24 17.59
CA GLU A 127 15.37 -4.15 16.31
C GLU A 127 16.06 -4.98 15.21
N GLY A 128 17.40 -5.01 15.19
CA GLY A 128 18.16 -5.83 14.24
C GLY A 128 18.01 -7.34 14.45
N ASP A 129 17.71 -7.78 15.67
CA ASP A 129 17.44 -9.19 15.97
C ASP A 129 16.08 -9.59 15.36
N ILE A 130 15.07 -8.71 15.45
CA ILE A 130 13.76 -8.91 14.84
C ILE A 130 13.85 -8.95 13.32
N VAL A 131 14.64 -8.06 12.70
CA VAL A 131 14.88 -8.11 11.24
C VAL A 131 15.45 -9.47 10.83
N SER A 132 16.45 -9.96 11.57
CA SER A 132 17.08 -11.25 11.27
C SER A 132 16.10 -12.42 11.46
N PHE A 133 15.27 -12.36 12.51
CA PHE A 133 14.21 -13.34 12.75
C PHE A 133 13.18 -13.37 11.63
N GLU A 134 12.68 -12.21 11.18
CA GLU A 134 11.73 -12.13 10.08
C GLU A 134 12.33 -12.70 8.78
N ASP A 135 13.59 -12.37 8.46
CA ASP A 135 14.28 -12.87 7.27
C ASP A 135 14.55 -14.39 7.32
N ASP A 136 14.78 -14.95 8.51
CA ASP A 136 15.11 -16.38 8.69
C ASP A 136 13.87 -17.29 8.80
N ASP A 137 12.75 -16.77 9.31
CA ASP A 137 11.57 -17.57 9.68
C ASP A 137 10.33 -17.29 8.80
N PHE A 138 10.34 -16.21 8.01
CA PHE A 138 9.25 -15.86 7.10
C PHE A 138 9.71 -15.74 5.65
N THR A 139 8.75 -15.87 4.74
CA THR A 139 8.93 -15.67 3.30
C THR A 139 8.28 -14.35 2.87
N GLY A 140 8.44 -13.97 1.60
CA GLY A 140 7.75 -12.82 1.05
C GLY A 140 6.23 -13.04 0.90
N GLU A 141 5.45 -12.01 1.20
CA GLU A 141 4.01 -11.93 0.98
C GLU A 141 3.65 -11.92 -0.52
N GLY A 142 2.45 -12.39 -0.85
CA GLY A 142 1.93 -12.34 -2.23
C GLY A 142 2.54 -13.36 -3.19
N GLN A 143 3.46 -14.22 -2.75
CA GLN A 143 4.04 -15.30 -3.57
C GLN A 143 3.01 -16.35 -3.99
N GLU A 144 1.91 -16.44 -3.27
CA GLU A 144 0.74 -17.24 -3.61
C GLU A 144 -0.09 -16.64 -4.74
N LEU A 145 0.15 -15.39 -5.13
CA LEU A 145 -0.58 -14.73 -6.21
C LEU A 145 0.16 -14.91 -7.54
N VAL A 146 -0.60 -14.93 -8.63
CA VAL A 146 -0.09 -14.99 -9.99
C VAL A 146 -0.86 -13.99 -10.83
N VAL A 147 -0.12 -13.20 -11.60
CA VAL A 147 -0.70 -12.23 -12.52
C VAL A 147 -1.44 -12.98 -13.62
N VAL A 148 -2.70 -12.61 -13.84
CA VAL A 148 -3.55 -13.24 -14.86
C VAL A 148 -4.08 -12.19 -15.84
N ALA A 149 -4.08 -12.53 -17.13
CA ALA A 149 -4.68 -11.68 -18.15
C ALA A 149 -6.18 -11.99 -18.26
N LEU A 150 -7.03 -10.95 -18.22
CA LEU A 150 -8.46 -11.09 -18.48
C LEU A 150 -8.71 -11.20 -20.00
N THR A 151 -8.95 -12.41 -20.49
CA THR A 151 -9.12 -12.66 -21.94
C THR A 151 -10.34 -11.98 -22.55
N ASP A 152 -11.40 -11.77 -21.77
CA ASP A 152 -12.68 -11.21 -22.22
C ASP A 152 -12.99 -9.85 -21.60
N PHE A 153 -11.95 -9.13 -21.15
CA PHE A 153 -12.13 -7.80 -20.59
C PHE A 153 -12.56 -6.81 -21.68
N ASN A 154 -13.70 -6.15 -21.45
CA ASN A 154 -14.20 -5.10 -22.32
C ASN A 154 -13.96 -3.75 -21.66
N ASP A 155 -12.99 -3.00 -22.19
CA ASP A 155 -12.68 -1.64 -21.76
C ASP A 155 -13.85 -0.67 -21.98
N SER A 156 -14.84 -0.96 -22.82
CA SER A 156 -16.00 -0.08 -23.01
C SER A 156 -17.31 -0.86 -22.84
N PRO A 157 -17.69 -1.21 -21.61
CA PRO A 157 -18.87 -2.00 -21.36
C PRO A 157 -20.13 -1.21 -21.71
N MET A 158 -21.05 -1.86 -22.44
CA MET A 158 -22.25 -1.23 -23.01
C MET A 158 -23.14 -0.53 -21.97
N PHE A 159 -23.14 -0.97 -20.70
CA PHE A 159 -23.95 -0.35 -19.65
C PHE A 159 -23.54 1.11 -19.38
N LEU A 160 -22.28 1.48 -19.64
CA LEU A 160 -21.81 2.85 -19.42
C LEU A 160 -22.48 3.85 -20.36
N GLN A 161 -22.96 3.42 -21.53
CA GLN A 161 -23.69 4.28 -22.46
C GLN A 161 -25.03 4.77 -21.88
N ASN A 162 -25.57 4.06 -20.89
CA ASN A 162 -26.82 4.43 -20.22
C ASN A 162 -26.59 5.38 -19.03
N VAL A 163 -25.34 5.68 -18.67
CA VAL A 163 -25.00 6.63 -17.61
C VAL A 163 -25.03 8.04 -18.20
N MET A 164 -26.08 8.81 -17.86
CA MET A 164 -26.32 10.15 -18.44
C MET A 164 -25.39 11.23 -17.90
N ASP A 165 -24.95 11.10 -16.66
CA ASP A 165 -24.01 12.02 -16.05
C ASP A 165 -22.58 11.68 -16.54
N LEU A 166 -21.98 12.61 -17.27
CA LEU A 166 -20.67 12.41 -17.89
C LEU A 166 -19.55 12.21 -16.86
N LEU A 167 -19.65 12.81 -15.67
CA LEU A 167 -18.66 12.65 -14.62
C LEU A 167 -18.74 11.23 -14.03
N ILE A 168 -19.96 10.76 -13.76
CA ILE A 168 -20.18 9.40 -13.26
C ILE A 168 -19.78 8.36 -14.32
N GLN A 169 -20.09 8.61 -15.59
CA GLN A 169 -19.71 7.73 -16.69
C GLN A 169 -18.18 7.59 -16.76
N ALA A 170 -17.45 8.71 -16.74
CA ALA A 170 -15.99 8.71 -16.77
C ALA A 170 -15.38 8.05 -15.53
N TRP A 171 -15.94 8.30 -14.34
CA TRP A 171 -15.49 7.64 -13.11
C TRP A 171 -15.68 6.12 -13.17
N ALA A 172 -16.84 5.65 -13.62
CA ALA A 172 -17.12 4.23 -13.76
C ALA A 172 -16.26 3.55 -14.84
N GLN A 173 -15.97 4.27 -15.93
CA GLN A 173 -15.04 3.85 -16.98
C GLN A 173 -13.62 3.65 -16.43
N ILE A 174 -13.10 4.61 -15.65
CA ILE A 174 -11.79 4.51 -15.00
C ILE A 174 -11.78 3.35 -14.00
N GLY A 175 -12.80 3.28 -13.14
CA GLY A 175 -12.92 2.22 -12.14
C GLY A 175 -12.96 0.82 -12.76
N SER A 176 -13.65 0.67 -13.89
CA SER A 176 -13.67 -0.59 -14.65
C SER A 176 -12.27 -0.96 -15.14
N GLY A 177 -11.50 0.01 -15.64
CA GLY A 177 -10.14 -0.21 -16.16
C GLY A 177 -9.19 -0.86 -15.15
N TYR A 178 -9.31 -0.51 -13.86
CA TYR A 178 -8.44 -1.06 -12.82
C TYR A 178 -8.58 -2.57 -12.61
N TRP A 179 -9.68 -3.20 -13.05
CA TRP A 179 -9.85 -4.65 -12.90
C TRP A 179 -8.77 -5.46 -13.63
N ALA A 180 -8.22 -4.95 -14.73
CA ALA A 180 -7.13 -5.60 -15.44
C ALA A 180 -5.82 -5.61 -14.64
N ASP A 181 -5.60 -4.60 -13.78
CA ASP A 181 -4.40 -4.47 -12.95
C ASP A 181 -4.55 -5.16 -11.59
N LEU A 182 -5.79 -5.25 -11.09
CA LEU A 182 -6.12 -5.77 -9.76
C LEU A 182 -6.53 -7.25 -9.75
N ILE A 183 -6.56 -7.90 -10.91
CA ILE A 183 -6.90 -9.31 -11.01
C ILE A 183 -5.66 -10.20 -10.83
N TRP A 184 -5.80 -11.16 -9.93
CA TRP A 184 -4.77 -12.14 -9.60
C TRP A 184 -5.42 -13.50 -9.45
N GLU A 185 -4.68 -14.54 -9.78
CA GLU A 185 -5.05 -15.93 -9.51
C GLU A 185 -4.21 -16.47 -8.35
N THR A 186 -4.78 -17.33 -7.52
CA THR A 186 -4.03 -17.98 -6.44
C THR A 186 -3.34 -19.26 -6.94
N ASN A 187 -2.02 -19.30 -6.85
CA ASN A 187 -1.24 -20.53 -6.94
C ASN A 187 -1.36 -21.33 -5.63
N THR A 188 -2.34 -22.22 -5.57
CA THR A 188 -2.58 -23.06 -4.38
C THR A 188 -1.38 -23.93 -3.98
N SER A 189 -0.46 -24.24 -4.91
CA SER A 189 0.77 -25.00 -4.60
C SER A 189 1.83 -24.16 -3.87
N ALA A 190 1.70 -22.83 -3.88
CA ALA A 190 2.55 -21.89 -3.16
C ALA A 190 1.94 -21.41 -1.83
N THR A 191 0.75 -21.93 -1.44
CA THR A 191 0.10 -21.55 -0.19
C THR A 191 0.54 -22.42 0.98
N CYS A 192 0.73 -21.82 2.15
CA CYS A 192 0.87 -22.53 3.41
C CYS A 192 -0.51 -22.88 4.01
N PRO A 193 -0.61 -23.98 4.78
CA PRO A 193 -1.84 -24.30 5.51
C PRO A 193 -2.14 -23.25 6.58
N ILE A 194 -3.41 -23.21 7.00
CA ILE A 194 -3.88 -22.39 8.12
C ILE A 194 -3.89 -23.28 9.36
N TYR A 195 -3.39 -22.81 10.50
CA TYR A 195 -3.45 -23.55 11.76
C TYR A 195 -4.90 -24.00 12.08
N PRO A 196 -5.11 -25.25 12.56
CA PRO A 196 -4.13 -26.20 13.08
C PRO A 196 -3.71 -27.26 12.04
N ASP A 197 -3.92 -27.02 10.75
CA ASP A 197 -3.57 -28.00 9.73
C ASP A 197 -2.05 -28.25 9.73
N ASP A 198 -1.65 -29.53 9.77
CA ASP A 198 -0.24 -29.92 9.80
C ASP A 198 0.48 -29.52 8.51
N GLY A 199 1.70 -28.99 8.63
CA GLY A 199 2.54 -28.64 7.50
C GLY A 199 3.93 -28.15 7.88
N ASP A 200 4.77 -27.95 6.86
CA ASP A 200 6.13 -27.42 7.01
C ASP A 200 6.16 -25.88 7.10
N CYS A 201 5.00 -25.22 6.99
CA CYS A 201 4.80 -23.78 7.16
C CYS A 201 3.35 -23.48 7.57
N GLU A 202 3.08 -22.23 7.94
CA GLU A 202 1.74 -21.68 8.24
C GLU A 202 1.62 -20.33 7.52
N GLY A 203 0.40 -19.97 7.12
CA GLY A 203 0.10 -18.66 6.56
C GLY A 203 -1.34 -18.26 6.84
N THR A 204 -1.67 -17.00 6.54
CA THR A 204 -3.01 -16.43 6.77
C THR A 204 -3.83 -16.28 5.49
N PHE A 205 -3.28 -16.65 4.34
CA PHE A 205 -3.95 -16.49 3.05
C PHE A 205 -5.25 -17.31 3.01
N ILE A 206 -6.37 -16.62 2.82
CA ILE A 206 -7.71 -17.22 2.81
C ILE A 206 -7.95 -17.87 1.44
N ARG A 207 -8.23 -19.18 1.44
CA ARG A 207 -8.69 -19.93 0.25
C ARG A 207 -10.20 -19.86 0.05
#